data_AF-A0A952X392-F1
#
_entry.id   AF-A0A952X392-F1
#
_cell.length_a   1.000
_cell.length_b   1.000
_cell.length_c   1.000
_cell.angle_alpha   90.00
_cell.angle_beta   90.00
_cell.angle_gamma   90.00
#
_symmetry.space_group_name_H-M   'P 1'
#
loop_
_entity.id
_entity.type
_entity.pdbx_description
1 polymer ?
#
loop_
_entity_poly.entity_id
_entity_poly.type
_entity_poly.pdbx_seq_one_letter_code
_entity_poly.pdbx_strand_id
1 'polypeptide(L)'
;MSLSPSRTDLSQAARRVLEAAVQRGRQRGALAAVDILHELWSDDSRAAELLRSTGYDDEALFDDFPADLACEVTTEQVIVEAGRIARAVGRGVEIATEHLLAALGTVAPEIRERLSVRGLEIDSIRAGEHHPGGPPAEPLEADEPVRLSTPAVTEAALQARILDAAANRCREGLRVVEDCLRFAIADPQLTEEAKHVRHGLAAALAALGAEQWIALRDAAGDIGTHIKTASERRRTSLQDVALANCKRVEEALRTLEEFGKLTSPAAAAQIESLRYRFYAIERALLARQSRQQRIARARLYLLLTDRLCPQGLGPVARGAIAGGVDVIQLREKEVADRRRMRLARLVREWTRAAGVLLIINDRPDIAALVDADGVHLGQDDMDVAEARRIVGSRALIGVSTRNLEQAREAVLAGADYLGVGPVFPSETKSFAEFAGLDYVRAASGSIALPWFAIGGITGENLPQALEAGARRIAVSAAVCAAGDPAAATAGLRSALASQPLSEEPSHDVADPF
;
A
#
# COMPACT_ATOMS: atom_id res chain seq x y z
N MET A 1 -13.15 -40.68 17.36
CA MET A 1 -13.37 -40.10 16.01
C MET A 1 -12.16 -39.24 15.68
N SER A 2 -11.39 -39.67 14.68
CA SER A 2 -10.10 -39.13 14.26
C SER A 2 -10.28 -37.82 13.50
N LEU A 3 -9.95 -36.69 14.13
CA LEU A 3 -9.70 -35.44 13.42
C LEU A 3 -8.28 -35.52 12.83
N SER A 4 -8.18 -35.61 11.51
CA SER A 4 -6.93 -35.47 10.78
C SER A 4 -6.31 -34.11 11.14
N PRO A 5 -5.01 -34.04 11.50
CA PRO A 5 -4.36 -32.78 11.84
C PRO A 5 -4.45 -31.83 10.65
N SER A 6 -4.77 -30.57 10.94
CA SER A 6 -5.04 -29.54 9.95
C SER A 6 -3.84 -28.59 9.85
N ARG A 7 -3.65 -27.91 8.70
CA ARG A 7 -2.57 -26.90 8.54
C ARG A 7 -2.66 -25.73 9.53
N THR A 8 -3.74 -25.63 10.30
CA THR A 8 -3.96 -24.65 11.38
C THR A 8 -3.31 -25.05 12.70
N ASP A 9 -2.81 -26.27 12.81
CA ASP A 9 -2.19 -26.80 14.03
C ASP A 9 -0.66 -26.63 14.03
N LEU A 10 -0.07 -26.03 12.98
CA LEU A 10 1.36 -25.77 12.88
C LEU A 10 1.74 -24.49 13.62
N SER A 11 2.82 -24.54 14.40
CA SER A 11 3.50 -23.33 14.90
C SER A 11 3.93 -22.44 13.73
N GLN A 12 4.13 -21.14 13.99
CA GLN A 12 4.56 -20.19 12.95
C GLN A 12 5.87 -20.60 12.28
N ALA A 13 6.84 -21.13 13.04
CA ALA A 13 8.11 -21.63 12.54
C ALA A 13 7.92 -22.88 11.66
N ALA A 14 7.16 -23.87 12.14
CA ALA A 14 6.86 -25.08 11.37
C ALA A 14 6.14 -24.77 10.05
N ARG A 15 5.25 -23.77 10.03
CA ARG A 15 4.60 -23.31 8.79
C ARG A 15 5.60 -22.69 7.80
N ARG A 16 6.49 -21.79 8.25
CA ARG A 16 7.50 -21.16 7.38
C ARG A 16 8.42 -22.20 6.74
N VAL A 17 8.91 -23.14 7.54
CA VAL A 17 9.79 -24.24 7.08
C VAL A 17 9.13 -25.04 5.96
N LEU A 18 7.88 -25.48 6.15
CA LEU A 18 7.18 -26.28 5.15
C LEU A 18 6.84 -25.49 3.88
N GLU A 19 6.50 -24.20 4.01
CA GLU A 19 6.25 -23.33 2.86
C GLU A 19 7.52 -23.11 2.02
N ALA A 20 8.65 -22.84 2.67
CA ALA A 20 9.95 -22.68 2.03
C ALA A 20 10.43 -23.97 1.34
N ALA A 21 10.26 -25.12 2.01
CA ALA A 21 10.62 -26.43 1.45
C ALA A 21 9.77 -26.78 0.21
N VAL A 22 8.46 -26.52 0.26
CA VAL A 22 7.56 -26.70 -0.90
C VAL A 22 7.97 -25.79 -2.07
N GLN A 23 8.41 -24.57 -1.79
CA GLN A 23 8.89 -23.66 -2.82
C GLN A 23 10.17 -24.17 -3.50
N ARG A 24 11.10 -24.79 -2.75
CA ARG A 24 12.27 -25.48 -3.34
C ARG A 24 11.87 -26.71 -4.15
N GLY A 25 11.01 -27.56 -3.61
CA GLY A 25 10.55 -28.77 -4.31
C GLY A 25 9.85 -28.47 -5.65
N ARG A 26 9.13 -27.36 -5.75
CA ARG A 26 8.53 -26.89 -7.04
C ARG A 26 9.56 -26.64 -8.13
N GLN A 27 10.78 -26.23 -7.79
CA GLN A 27 11.86 -26.02 -8.77
C GLN A 27 12.43 -27.35 -9.31
N ARG A 28 12.27 -28.44 -8.56
CA ARG A 28 12.77 -29.79 -8.90
C ARG A 28 11.68 -30.75 -9.40
N GLY A 29 10.40 -30.37 -9.26
CA GLY A 29 9.24 -31.17 -9.70
C GLY A 29 8.67 -32.10 -8.63
N ALA A 30 9.37 -32.28 -7.49
CA ALA A 30 8.93 -33.05 -6.33
C ALA A 30 9.53 -32.47 -5.04
N LEU A 31 8.86 -32.68 -3.90
CA LEU A 31 9.36 -32.30 -2.57
C LEU A 31 10.19 -33.46 -2.01
N ALA A 32 11.46 -33.20 -1.65
CA ALA A 32 12.32 -34.18 -1.00
C ALA A 32 12.42 -33.93 0.51
N ALA A 33 12.65 -34.99 1.29
CA ALA A 33 12.84 -34.91 2.74
C ALA A 33 14.00 -33.97 3.12
N VAL A 34 15.05 -33.96 2.29
CA VAL A 34 16.20 -33.07 2.44
C VAL A 34 15.84 -31.59 2.31
N ASP A 35 14.86 -31.23 1.49
CA ASP A 35 14.41 -29.84 1.38
C ASP A 35 13.82 -29.34 2.69
N ILE A 36 13.05 -30.20 3.39
CA ILE A 36 12.49 -29.86 4.69
C ILE A 36 13.59 -29.83 5.75
N LEU A 37 14.55 -30.76 5.71
CA LEU A 37 15.68 -30.80 6.66
C LEU A 37 16.57 -29.55 6.55
N HIS A 38 16.89 -29.11 5.34
CA HIS A 38 17.68 -27.90 5.10
C HIS A 38 16.95 -26.64 5.56
N GLU A 39 15.62 -26.59 5.41
CA GLU A 39 14.83 -25.46 5.92
C GLU A 39 14.70 -25.49 7.44
N LEU A 40 14.59 -26.68 8.05
CA LEU A 40 14.63 -26.81 9.52
C LEU A 40 15.94 -26.31 10.11
N TRP A 41 17.05 -26.53 9.40
CA TRP A 41 18.38 -26.00 9.73
C TRP A 41 18.46 -24.47 9.54
N SER A 42 17.94 -23.97 8.42
CA SER A 42 18.02 -22.55 8.05
C SER A 42 17.12 -21.63 8.87
N ASP A 43 15.98 -22.11 9.39
CA ASP A 43 15.05 -21.32 10.21
C ASP A 43 15.55 -21.09 11.65
N ASP A 44 16.79 -21.52 11.98
CA ASP A 44 17.42 -21.37 13.29
C ASP A 44 16.52 -21.85 14.46
N SER A 45 15.76 -22.91 14.17
CA SER A 45 14.67 -23.40 15.02
C SER A 45 15.14 -24.43 16.04
N ARG A 46 14.24 -24.93 16.89
CA ARG A 46 14.54 -26.04 17.82
C ARG A 46 15.07 -27.28 17.10
N ALA A 47 14.64 -27.53 15.86
CA ALA A 47 15.20 -28.60 15.05
C ALA A 47 16.68 -28.35 14.69
N ALA A 48 17.05 -27.10 14.38
CA ALA A 48 18.43 -26.72 14.15
C ALA A 48 19.29 -26.87 15.42
N GLU A 49 18.77 -26.49 16.60
CA GLU A 49 19.46 -26.69 17.87
C GLU A 49 19.75 -28.18 18.15
N LEU A 50 18.78 -29.06 17.89
CA LEU A 50 18.96 -30.51 18.05
C LEU A 50 20.04 -31.04 17.10
N LEU A 51 20.05 -30.60 15.84
CA LEU A 51 21.10 -30.96 14.88
C LEU A 51 22.48 -30.43 15.30
N ARG A 52 22.57 -29.19 15.80
CA ARG A 52 23.83 -28.63 16.33
C ARG A 52 24.33 -29.37 17.56
N SER A 53 23.43 -29.82 18.43
CA SER A 53 23.78 -30.57 19.63
C SER A 53 24.47 -31.90 19.32
N THR A 54 24.30 -32.41 18.09
CA THR A 54 24.95 -33.62 17.58
C THR A 54 26.15 -33.31 16.68
N GLY A 55 26.65 -32.08 16.70
CA GLY A 55 27.88 -31.69 16.00
C GLY A 55 27.71 -31.41 14.51
N TYR A 56 26.49 -31.14 14.03
CA TYR A 56 26.30 -30.59 12.70
C TYR A 56 26.67 -29.10 12.68
N ASP A 57 27.38 -28.70 11.63
CA ASP A 57 27.53 -27.32 11.14
C ASP A 57 27.05 -27.25 9.68
N ASP A 58 27.15 -26.08 9.04
CA ASP A 58 26.68 -25.90 7.66
C ASP A 58 27.34 -26.91 6.71
N GLU A 59 28.67 -27.06 6.77
CA GLU A 59 29.43 -27.95 5.89
C GLU A 59 29.04 -29.42 6.12
N ALA A 60 29.02 -29.87 7.37
CA ALA A 60 28.68 -31.24 7.72
C ALA A 60 27.23 -31.61 7.39
N LEU A 61 26.27 -30.68 7.51
CA LEU A 61 24.88 -30.97 7.18
C LEU A 61 24.66 -31.08 5.67
N PHE A 62 25.23 -30.18 4.87
CA PHE A 62 25.07 -30.24 3.41
C PHE A 62 25.85 -31.40 2.78
N ASP A 63 26.97 -31.83 3.39
CA ASP A 63 27.71 -33.02 2.98
C ASP A 63 26.95 -34.32 3.34
N ASP A 64 26.44 -34.42 4.57
CA ASP A 64 25.69 -35.61 5.01
C ASP A 64 24.30 -35.68 4.35
N PHE A 65 23.72 -34.55 3.91
CA PHE A 65 22.42 -34.47 3.25
C PHE A 65 22.50 -33.63 1.96
N PRO A 66 23.07 -34.18 0.88
CA PRO A 66 23.19 -33.43 -0.36
C PRO A 66 21.82 -33.26 -1.02
N ALA A 67 21.69 -32.20 -1.82
CA ALA A 67 20.45 -31.80 -2.47
C ALA A 67 19.84 -32.85 -3.41
N ASP A 68 20.62 -33.80 -3.90
CA ASP A 68 20.23 -34.89 -4.79
C ASP A 68 19.92 -36.20 -4.05
N LEU A 69 19.95 -36.20 -2.71
CA LEU A 69 19.55 -37.33 -1.88
C LEU A 69 18.06 -37.66 -2.13
N ALA A 70 17.82 -38.73 -2.88
CA ALA A 70 16.48 -39.13 -3.31
C ALA A 70 15.67 -39.70 -2.14
N CYS A 71 14.79 -38.88 -1.56
CA CYS A 71 13.76 -39.32 -0.64
C CYS A 71 12.52 -38.42 -0.79
N GLU A 72 11.62 -38.77 -1.71
CA GLU A 72 10.41 -38.00 -1.96
C GLU A 72 9.42 -38.14 -0.80
N VAL A 73 8.87 -37.02 -0.35
CA VAL A 73 7.87 -36.97 0.71
C VAL A 73 6.77 -35.98 0.36
N THR A 74 5.57 -36.21 0.88
CA THR A 74 4.50 -35.21 0.80
C THR A 74 4.40 -34.43 2.10
N THR A 75 4.06 -33.14 2.00
CA THR A 75 3.80 -32.29 3.17
C THR A 75 2.70 -32.88 4.06
N GLU A 76 1.71 -33.57 3.47
CA GLU A 76 0.63 -34.22 4.21
C GLU A 76 1.14 -35.36 5.08
N GLN A 77 2.00 -36.24 4.55
CA GLN A 77 2.62 -37.32 5.33
C GLN A 77 3.41 -36.79 6.52
N VAL A 78 4.21 -35.74 6.30
CA VAL A 78 5.04 -35.12 7.36
C VAL A 78 4.17 -34.47 8.43
N ILE A 79 3.13 -33.72 8.05
CA ILE A 79 2.22 -33.06 9.00
C ILE A 79 1.44 -34.09 9.82
N VAL A 80 0.94 -35.15 9.18
CA VAL A 80 0.18 -36.21 9.87
C VAL A 80 1.03 -36.90 10.92
N GLU A 81 2.28 -37.24 10.57
CA GLU A 81 3.19 -37.89 11.50
C GLU A 81 3.62 -36.94 12.63
N ALA A 82 3.98 -35.70 12.30
CA ALA A 82 4.37 -34.69 13.29
C ALA A 82 3.24 -34.42 14.28
N GLY A 83 1.98 -34.37 13.81
CA GLY A 83 0.80 -34.24 14.66
C GLY A 83 0.51 -35.48 15.51
N ARG A 84 0.96 -36.69 15.12
CA ARG A 84 0.92 -37.87 15.99
C ARG A 84 1.95 -37.75 17.11
N ILE A 85 3.17 -37.35 16.76
CA ILE A 85 4.29 -37.20 17.71
C ILE A 85 3.97 -36.10 18.73
N ALA A 86 3.51 -34.93 18.29
CA ALA A 86 3.14 -33.82 19.17
C ALA A 86 2.06 -34.21 20.21
N ARG A 87 1.07 -35.00 19.79
CA ARG A 87 0.02 -35.53 20.69
C ARG A 87 0.55 -36.56 21.68
N ALA A 88 1.51 -37.40 21.28
CA ALA A 88 2.10 -38.40 22.16
C ALA A 88 2.97 -37.77 23.28
N VAL A 89 3.57 -36.61 23.02
CA VAL A 89 4.45 -35.89 23.96
C VAL A 89 3.67 -34.91 24.89
N GLY A 90 2.34 -34.82 24.75
CA GLY A 90 1.47 -34.13 25.71
C GLY A 90 1.34 -32.60 25.55
N ARG A 91 1.75 -32.01 24.40
CA ARG A 91 1.78 -30.55 24.16
C ARG A 91 0.57 -29.95 23.44
N GLY A 92 -0.65 -30.42 23.71
CA GLY A 92 -1.83 -29.88 23.03
C GLY A 92 -1.75 -30.06 21.50
N VAL A 93 -2.53 -29.29 20.74
CA VAL A 93 -2.74 -29.51 19.30
C VAL A 93 -1.57 -28.97 18.45
N GLU A 94 -0.62 -28.21 19.01
CA GLU A 94 0.40 -27.48 18.23
C GLU A 94 1.60 -28.33 17.78
N ILE A 95 1.94 -28.24 16.49
CA ILE A 95 3.05 -28.93 15.81
C ILE A 95 4.23 -27.96 15.65
N ALA A 96 5.26 -28.14 16.49
CA ALA A 96 6.54 -27.42 16.44
C ALA A 96 7.61 -28.08 15.52
N THR A 97 8.73 -27.39 15.30
CA THR A 97 9.81 -27.79 14.35
C THR A 97 10.50 -29.10 14.71
N GLU A 98 10.67 -29.41 15.99
CA GLU A 98 11.22 -30.68 16.47
C GLU A 98 10.32 -31.87 16.13
N HIS A 99 9.00 -31.65 16.08
CA HIS A 99 8.05 -32.68 15.64
C HIS A 99 8.14 -32.91 14.13
N LEU A 100 8.45 -31.87 13.33
CA LEU A 100 8.74 -32.03 11.90
C LEU A 100 10.03 -32.81 11.69
N LEU A 101 11.09 -32.52 12.45
CA LEU A 101 12.36 -33.26 12.38
C LEU A 101 12.17 -34.75 12.73
N ALA A 102 11.43 -35.04 13.80
CA ALA A 102 11.12 -36.42 14.19
C ALA A 102 10.19 -37.12 13.18
N ALA A 103 9.24 -36.38 12.59
CA ALA A 103 8.39 -36.89 11.52
C ALA A 103 9.21 -37.23 10.27
N LEU A 104 10.17 -36.38 9.87
CA LEU A 104 11.08 -36.68 8.76
C LEU A 104 11.83 -37.98 8.99
N GLY A 105 12.43 -38.18 10.17
CA GLY A 105 13.09 -39.44 10.51
C GLY A 105 12.15 -40.66 10.55
N THR A 106 10.84 -40.44 10.58
CA THR A 106 9.84 -41.52 10.53
C THR A 106 9.39 -41.82 9.11
N VAL A 107 9.19 -40.79 8.28
CA VAL A 107 8.71 -40.94 6.90
C VAL A 107 9.84 -41.17 5.89
N ALA A 108 11.08 -40.86 6.26
CA ALA A 108 12.29 -40.99 5.45
C ALA A 108 13.38 -41.76 6.24
N PRO A 109 13.40 -43.10 6.15
CA PRO A 109 14.37 -43.94 6.87
C PRO A 109 15.83 -43.60 6.56
N GLU A 110 16.13 -43.15 5.35
CA GLU A 110 17.47 -42.75 4.91
C GLU A 110 17.96 -41.50 5.66
N ILE A 111 17.05 -40.58 5.98
CA ILE A 111 17.36 -39.40 6.80
C ILE A 111 17.65 -39.84 8.24
N ARG A 112 16.84 -40.75 8.79
CA ARG A 112 17.03 -41.29 10.14
C ARG A 112 18.38 -42.00 10.30
N GLU A 113 18.75 -42.85 9.36
CA GLU A 113 20.02 -43.59 9.41
C GLU A 113 21.20 -42.62 9.49
N ARG A 114 21.23 -41.61 8.62
CA ARG A 114 22.30 -40.60 8.60
C ARG A 114 22.33 -39.73 9.86
N LEU A 115 21.17 -39.33 10.38
CA LEU A 115 21.08 -38.59 11.64
C LEU A 115 21.57 -39.43 12.84
N SER A 116 21.30 -40.75 12.84
CA SER A 116 21.76 -41.66 13.90
C SER A 116 23.28 -41.85 13.94
N VAL A 117 23.96 -41.78 12.78
CA VAL A 117 25.44 -41.86 12.70
C VAL A 117 26.11 -40.74 13.50
N ARG A 118 25.45 -39.58 13.62
CA ARG A 118 25.94 -38.42 14.38
C ARG A 118 25.37 -38.36 15.80
N GLY A 119 24.63 -39.38 16.22
CA GLY A 119 24.10 -39.51 17.58
C GLY A 119 22.74 -38.85 17.81
N LEU A 120 22.02 -38.45 16.75
CA LEU A 120 20.65 -37.94 16.89
C LEU A 120 19.63 -39.08 16.84
N GLU A 121 19.21 -39.54 18.02
CA GLU A 121 18.21 -40.61 18.14
C GLU A 121 16.78 -40.06 18.01
N ILE A 122 16.18 -40.26 16.83
CA ILE A 122 14.80 -39.83 16.52
C ILE A 122 13.79 -40.38 17.52
N ASP A 123 13.99 -41.59 18.03
CA ASP A 123 13.07 -42.19 19.02
C ASP A 123 13.11 -41.47 20.37
N SER A 124 14.25 -40.87 20.76
CA SER A 124 14.34 -40.04 21.97
C SER A 124 13.69 -38.66 21.80
N ILE A 125 13.58 -38.14 20.57
CA ILE A 125 12.75 -36.95 20.27
C ILE A 125 11.26 -37.32 20.34
N ARG A 126 10.89 -38.51 19.85
CA ARG A 126 9.50 -39.03 19.88
C ARG A 126 9.01 -39.36 21.29
N ALA A 127 9.90 -39.83 22.17
CA ALA A 127 9.60 -40.13 23.57
C ALA A 127 9.58 -38.88 24.47
N GLY A 128 9.92 -37.70 23.93
CA GLY A 128 9.98 -36.45 24.71
C GLY A 128 11.17 -36.37 25.67
N GLU A 129 12.19 -37.22 25.51
CA GLU A 129 13.35 -37.33 26.41
C GLU A 129 14.34 -36.15 26.27
N HIS A 130 14.26 -35.40 25.17
CA HIS A 130 15.08 -34.20 24.90
C HIS A 130 14.48 -32.91 25.50
N HIS A 131 13.77 -33.02 26.63
CA HIS A 131 13.15 -31.89 27.34
C HIS A 131 14.07 -31.29 28.41
N PRO A 132 14.46 -30.01 28.31
CA PRO A 132 14.66 -29.20 29.49
C PRO A 132 13.27 -28.79 30.02
N GLY A 133 12.92 -29.23 31.23
CA GLY A 133 11.71 -28.84 31.93
C GLY A 133 11.75 -27.39 32.43
N GLY A 134 11.70 -26.43 31.51
CA GLY A 134 11.54 -25.01 31.83
C GLY A 134 10.25 -24.44 31.23
N PRO A 135 9.62 -23.43 31.86
CA PRO A 135 8.59 -22.63 31.19
C PRO A 135 9.13 -22.08 29.85
N PRO A 136 8.25 -21.70 28.89
CA PRO A 136 8.68 -21.12 27.62
C PRO A 136 9.75 -20.07 27.89
N ALA A 137 10.86 -20.16 27.16
CA ALA A 137 11.97 -19.23 27.32
C ALA A 137 11.41 -17.82 27.31
N GLU A 138 11.63 -17.09 28.41
CA GLU A 138 11.37 -15.66 28.41
C GLU A 138 12.11 -15.06 27.21
N PRO A 139 11.52 -14.07 26.52
CA PRO A 139 12.18 -13.42 25.40
C PRO A 139 13.62 -13.12 25.79
N LEU A 140 14.58 -13.59 25.00
CA LEU A 140 16.01 -13.42 25.28
C LEU A 140 16.23 -11.99 25.76
N GLU A 141 16.65 -11.84 27.03
CA GLU A 141 17.20 -10.57 27.46
C GLU A 141 18.30 -10.25 26.45
N ALA A 142 18.21 -9.07 25.82
CA ALA A 142 19.18 -8.63 24.83
C ALA A 142 20.57 -8.99 25.36
N ASP A 143 21.33 -9.76 24.55
CA ASP A 143 22.68 -10.23 24.89
C ASP A 143 23.36 -9.19 25.75
N GLU A 144 23.83 -9.61 26.94
CA GLU A 144 24.45 -8.74 27.93
C GLU A 144 25.29 -7.69 27.19
N PRO A 145 24.88 -6.39 27.21
CA PRO A 145 25.37 -5.43 26.23
C PRO A 145 26.88 -5.43 26.34
N VAL A 146 27.57 -5.65 25.21
CA VAL A 146 29.03 -5.59 25.16
C VAL A 146 29.46 -4.29 25.83
N ARG A 147 29.92 -4.36 27.08
CA ARG A 147 30.24 -3.19 27.89
C ARG A 147 31.61 -2.69 27.48
N LEU A 148 31.63 -1.93 26.39
CA LEU A 148 32.74 -1.05 26.10
C LEU A 148 32.77 0.00 27.23
N SER A 149 33.97 0.29 27.74
CA SER A 149 34.19 1.22 28.86
C SER A 149 33.36 2.50 28.68
N THR A 150 32.54 2.85 29.66
CA THR A 150 31.64 4.02 29.59
C THR A 150 32.50 5.27 29.35
N PRO A 151 32.39 5.92 28.19
CA PRO A 151 33.15 7.14 27.95
C PRO A 151 32.71 8.20 28.99
N ALA A 152 33.64 9.04 29.43
CA ALA A 152 33.31 10.16 30.31
C ALA A 152 32.15 10.96 29.68
N VAL A 153 31.10 11.23 30.46
CA VAL A 153 29.90 11.94 30.02
C VAL A 153 30.26 13.41 29.79
N THR A 154 30.76 13.70 28.60
CA THR A 154 31.02 15.06 28.12
C THR A 154 29.80 15.59 27.37
N GLU A 155 29.62 16.90 27.37
CA GLU A 155 28.54 17.55 26.61
C GLU A 155 28.62 17.20 25.12
N ALA A 156 29.82 17.12 24.56
CA ALA A 156 30.06 16.68 23.18
C ALA A 156 29.64 15.22 22.93
N ALA A 157 29.91 14.30 23.87
CA ALA A 157 29.48 12.91 23.75
C ALA A 157 27.94 12.77 23.84
N LEU A 158 27.30 13.54 24.72
CA LEU A 158 25.84 13.61 24.81
C LEU A 158 25.21 14.17 23.52
N GLN A 159 25.77 15.24 22.99
CA GLN A 159 25.33 15.83 21.73
C GLN A 159 25.45 14.83 20.57
N ALA A 160 26.58 14.11 20.46
CA ALA A 160 26.78 13.10 19.44
C ALA A 160 25.75 11.94 19.53
N ARG A 161 25.40 11.51 20.75
CA ARG A 161 24.31 10.52 20.96
C ARG A 161 22.96 11.02 20.46
N ILE A 162 22.62 12.29 20.75
CA ILE A 162 21.38 12.91 20.26
C ILE A 162 21.36 12.97 18.74
N LEU A 163 22.46 13.42 18.12
CA LEU A 163 22.60 13.53 16.67
C LEU A 163 22.52 12.16 15.98
N ASP A 164 23.14 11.12 16.54
CA ASP A 164 23.06 9.76 16.00
C ASP A 164 21.65 9.18 16.07
N ALA A 165 20.97 9.30 17.22
CA ALA A 165 19.59 8.85 17.36
C ALA A 165 18.65 9.55 16.37
N ALA A 166 18.78 10.88 16.21
CA ALA A 166 18.01 11.64 15.23
C ALA A 166 18.35 11.24 13.79
N ALA A 167 19.64 11.01 13.48
CA ALA A 167 20.08 10.57 12.16
C ALA A 167 19.49 9.20 11.77
N ASN A 168 19.46 8.24 12.70
CA ASN A 168 18.82 6.93 12.46
C ASN A 168 17.32 7.09 12.18
N ARG A 169 16.58 7.77 13.06
CA ARG A 169 15.13 8.01 12.90
C ARG A 169 14.80 8.70 11.58
N CYS A 170 15.62 9.69 11.20
CA CYS A 170 15.45 10.39 9.93
C CYS A 170 15.66 9.46 8.74
N ARG A 171 16.72 8.63 8.73
CA ARG A 171 17.00 7.70 7.63
C ARG A 171 15.91 6.63 7.50
N GLU A 172 15.47 6.05 8.60
CA GLU A 172 14.41 5.04 8.63
C GLU A 172 13.09 5.62 8.13
N GLY A 173 12.68 6.77 8.66
CA GLY A 173 11.46 7.45 8.23
C GLY A 173 11.51 7.85 6.75
N LEU A 174 12.65 8.37 6.28
CA LEU A 174 12.84 8.70 4.86
C LEU A 174 12.72 7.47 3.98
N ARG A 175 13.24 6.33 4.43
CA ARG A 175 13.17 5.07 3.67
C ARG A 175 11.73 4.59 3.51
N VAL A 176 10.96 4.62 4.60
CA VAL A 176 9.54 4.25 4.55
C VAL A 176 8.75 5.17 3.61
N VAL A 177 9.00 6.48 3.67
CA VAL A 177 8.35 7.45 2.77
C VAL A 177 8.75 7.21 1.31
N GLU A 178 10.04 7.00 1.03
CA GLU A 178 10.55 6.67 -0.31
C GLU A 178 9.90 5.40 -0.88
N ASP A 179 9.81 4.33 -0.08
CA ASP A 179 9.19 3.06 -0.50
C ASP A 179 7.68 3.24 -0.77
N CYS A 180 6.98 4.03 0.06
CA CYS A 180 5.59 4.38 -0.20
C CYS A 180 5.43 5.18 -1.50
N LEU A 181 6.29 6.16 -1.75
CA LEU A 181 6.29 6.96 -2.98
C LEU A 181 6.55 6.11 -4.23
N ARG A 182 7.48 5.17 -4.12
CA ARG A 182 7.92 4.31 -5.21
C ARG A 182 6.92 3.19 -5.53
N PHE A 183 6.41 2.51 -4.52
CA PHE A 183 5.66 1.26 -4.72
C PHE A 183 4.16 1.42 -4.55
N ALA A 184 3.71 2.23 -3.59
CA ALA A 184 2.27 2.42 -3.35
C ALA A 184 1.69 3.57 -4.18
N ILE A 185 2.46 4.65 -4.35
CA ILE A 185 2.01 5.85 -5.07
C ILE A 185 2.51 5.84 -6.52
N ALA A 186 3.67 5.26 -6.76
CA ALA A 186 4.34 5.19 -8.06
C ALA A 186 4.52 6.57 -8.72
N ASP A 187 4.93 7.60 -7.94
CA ASP A 187 5.20 8.95 -8.45
C ASP A 187 6.71 9.14 -8.66
N PRO A 188 7.19 9.24 -9.92
CA PRO A 188 8.62 9.35 -10.20
C PRO A 188 9.25 10.63 -9.65
N GLN A 189 8.54 11.76 -9.71
CA GLN A 189 9.07 13.07 -9.30
C GLN A 189 9.23 13.14 -7.78
N LEU A 190 8.22 12.70 -7.03
CA LEU A 190 8.30 12.66 -5.57
C LEU A 190 9.33 11.62 -5.10
N THR A 191 9.46 10.50 -5.81
CA THR A 191 10.49 9.48 -5.51
C THR A 191 11.90 10.07 -5.71
N GLU A 192 12.12 10.81 -6.79
CA GLU A 192 13.38 11.50 -7.05
C GLU A 192 13.69 12.56 -5.97
N GLU A 193 12.70 13.35 -5.57
CA GLU A 193 12.87 14.33 -4.49
C GLU A 193 13.18 13.68 -3.14
N ALA A 194 12.52 12.57 -2.79
CA ALA A 194 12.84 11.81 -1.58
C ALA A 194 14.29 11.29 -1.61
N LYS A 195 14.75 10.80 -2.77
CA LYS A 195 16.14 10.37 -2.98
C LYS A 195 17.12 11.53 -2.85
N HIS A 196 16.80 12.71 -3.38
CA HIS A 196 17.60 13.92 -3.20
C HIS A 196 17.73 14.31 -1.73
N VAL A 197 16.62 14.28 -0.97
CA VAL A 197 16.64 14.55 0.48
C VAL A 197 17.53 13.52 1.20
N ARG A 198 17.42 12.24 0.87
CA ARG A 198 18.25 11.18 1.47
C ARG A 198 19.74 11.36 1.20
N HIS A 199 20.13 11.69 -0.03
CA HIS A 199 21.53 11.96 -0.38
C HIS A 199 22.06 13.23 0.29
N GLY A 200 21.27 14.30 0.30
CA GLY A 200 21.62 15.53 1.00
C GLY A 200 21.81 15.31 2.50
N LEU A 201 20.94 14.51 3.12
CA LEU A 201 21.08 14.13 4.52
C LEU A 201 22.39 13.39 4.77
N ALA A 202 22.74 12.40 3.95
CA ALA A 202 23.99 11.66 4.10
C ALA A 202 25.23 12.59 4.03
N ALA A 203 25.23 13.55 3.10
CA ALA A 203 26.31 14.53 2.99
C ALA A 203 26.38 15.46 4.21
N ALA A 204 25.25 15.97 4.69
CA ALA A 204 25.21 16.82 5.87
C ALA A 204 25.66 16.09 7.15
N LEU A 205 25.27 14.81 7.29
CA LEU A 205 25.72 13.96 8.40
C LEU A 205 27.22 13.68 8.34
N ALA A 206 27.78 13.43 7.16
CA ALA A 206 29.23 13.27 6.99
C ALA A 206 29.98 14.55 7.40
N ALA A 207 29.47 15.73 7.04
CA ALA A 207 30.03 17.02 7.45
C ALA A 207 29.95 17.28 8.97
N LEU A 208 29.06 16.58 9.69
CA LEU A 208 28.96 16.60 11.14
C LEU A 208 29.83 15.53 11.84
N GLY A 209 30.53 14.69 11.08
CA GLY A 209 31.37 13.61 11.64
C GLY A 209 30.58 12.39 12.09
N ALA A 210 29.44 12.10 11.46
CA ALA A 210 28.52 11.03 11.88
C ALA A 210 29.14 9.62 11.96
N GLU A 211 30.23 9.36 11.22
CA GLU A 211 30.95 8.08 11.23
C GLU A 211 31.46 7.68 12.61
N GLN A 212 31.73 8.66 13.48
CA GLN A 212 32.30 8.43 14.81
C GLN A 212 31.23 8.19 15.88
N TRP A 213 29.96 8.57 15.63
CA TRP A 213 28.93 8.55 16.66
C TRP A 213 28.45 7.15 17.02
N ILE A 214 28.62 6.17 16.12
CA ILE A 214 28.19 4.79 16.37
C ILE A 214 28.87 4.19 17.61
N ALA A 215 30.12 4.58 17.87
CA ALA A 215 30.90 4.15 19.03
C ALA A 215 30.36 4.70 20.37
N LEU A 216 29.46 5.68 20.32
CA LEU A 216 28.87 6.33 21.49
C LEU A 216 27.44 5.85 21.79
N ARG A 217 26.90 4.92 21.00
CA ARG A 217 25.56 4.35 21.23
C ARG A 217 25.51 3.56 22.53
N ASP A 218 24.43 3.77 23.28
CA ASP A 218 24.15 3.06 24.52
C ASP A 218 22.64 2.80 24.62
N ALA A 219 22.15 1.99 23.68
CA ALA A 219 20.72 1.68 23.59
C ALA A 219 20.19 0.97 24.85
N ALA A 220 21.04 0.22 25.56
CA ALA A 220 20.68 -0.45 26.81
C ALA A 220 20.55 0.53 27.99
N GLY A 221 21.37 1.58 28.03
CA GLY A 221 21.31 2.64 29.04
C GLY A 221 20.39 3.82 28.67
N ASP A 222 19.88 3.88 27.44
CA ASP A 222 18.99 4.95 26.98
C ASP A 222 17.64 4.93 27.71
N ILE A 223 17.27 6.07 28.29
CA ILE A 223 15.99 6.22 29.00
C ILE A 223 14.84 6.25 28.00
N GLY A 224 13.81 5.45 28.27
CA GLY A 224 12.55 5.48 27.52
C GLY A 224 12.44 4.46 26.38
N THR A 225 13.45 3.61 26.19
CA THR A 225 13.48 2.51 25.19
C THR A 225 12.31 1.52 25.35
N HIS A 226 11.78 1.37 26.56
CA HIS A 226 10.64 0.48 26.87
C HIS A 226 9.29 1.22 27.01
N ILE A 227 9.26 2.55 26.88
CA ILE A 227 8.02 3.33 27.03
C ILE A 227 7.27 3.30 25.69
N LYS A 228 6.19 2.50 25.63
CA LYS A 228 5.30 2.40 24.46
C LYS A 228 3.96 3.07 24.76
N THR A 229 3.43 3.84 23.82
CA THR A 229 2.08 4.39 23.92
C THR A 229 1.06 3.54 23.14
N ALA A 230 -0.20 3.53 23.57
CA ALA A 230 -1.27 2.76 22.91
C ALA A 230 -1.54 3.22 21.46
N SER A 231 -1.25 4.49 21.12
CA SER A 231 -1.42 5.06 19.78
C SER A 231 -0.34 4.60 18.79
N GLU A 232 0.77 4.04 19.27
CA GLU A 232 1.88 3.60 18.43
C GLU A 232 1.56 2.32 17.63
N ARG A 233 0.51 1.58 18.03
CA ARG A 233 0.20 0.22 17.54
C ARG A 233 -0.86 0.12 16.46
N ARG A 234 -1.54 1.23 16.06
CA ARG A 234 -2.60 1.17 15.05
C ARG A 234 -2.28 2.07 13.86
N ARG A 235 -2.15 1.45 12.69
CA ARG A 235 -2.12 2.10 11.37
C ARG A 235 -3.19 1.45 10.51
N THR A 236 -4.02 2.26 9.87
CA THR A 236 -5.21 1.79 9.14
C THR A 236 -5.01 1.72 7.63
N SER A 237 -3.99 2.38 7.09
CA SER A 237 -3.69 2.38 5.66
C SER A 237 -2.20 2.66 5.36
N LEU A 238 -1.76 2.35 4.13
CA LEU A 238 -0.42 2.72 3.63
C LEU A 238 -0.19 4.24 3.67
N GLN A 239 -1.25 5.03 3.46
CA GLN A 239 -1.17 6.48 3.54
C GLN A 239 -0.91 6.97 4.97
N ASP A 240 -1.55 6.36 5.96
CA ASP A 240 -1.30 6.69 7.37
C ASP A 240 0.14 6.36 7.78
N VAL A 241 0.69 5.26 7.25
CA VAL A 241 2.10 4.90 7.43
C VAL A 241 3.00 5.98 6.81
N ALA A 242 2.74 6.41 5.58
CA ALA A 242 3.54 7.44 4.91
C ALA A 242 3.50 8.79 5.66
N LEU A 243 2.31 9.26 6.06
CA LEU A 243 2.15 10.53 6.76
C LEU A 243 2.77 10.52 8.17
N ALA A 244 2.62 9.42 8.91
CA ALA A 244 3.25 9.29 10.22
C ALA A 244 4.79 9.32 10.13
N ASN A 245 5.36 8.69 9.10
CA ASN A 245 6.79 8.75 8.88
C ASN A 245 7.26 10.10 8.34
N CYS A 246 6.42 10.85 7.63
CA CYS A 246 6.73 12.26 7.31
C CYS A 246 6.96 13.07 8.59
N LYS A 247 6.06 12.95 9.58
CA LYS A 247 6.22 13.65 10.87
C LYS A 247 7.49 13.26 11.62
N ARG A 248 7.81 11.97 11.68
CA ARG A 248 9.05 11.49 12.30
C ARG A 248 10.31 12.04 11.62
N VAL A 249 10.31 12.11 10.29
CA VAL A 249 11.42 12.70 9.52
C VAL A 249 11.55 14.20 9.83
N GLU A 250 10.44 14.93 9.86
CA GLU A 250 10.44 16.37 10.16
C GLU A 250 10.98 16.68 11.56
N GLU A 251 10.55 15.93 12.57
CA GLU A 251 11.01 16.02 13.96
C GLU A 251 12.50 15.68 14.08
N ALA A 252 12.94 14.63 13.38
CA ALA A 252 14.34 14.20 13.37
C ALA A 252 15.24 15.24 12.67
N LEU A 253 14.84 15.75 11.51
CA LEU A 253 15.54 16.84 10.81
C LEU A 253 15.62 18.09 11.68
N ARG A 254 14.56 18.41 12.43
CA ARG A 254 14.58 19.55 13.36
C ARG A 254 15.60 19.37 14.47
N THR A 255 15.70 18.16 15.03
CA THR A 255 16.70 17.83 16.06
C THR A 255 18.11 17.93 15.48
N LEU A 256 18.35 17.36 14.30
CA LEU A 256 19.64 17.43 13.61
C LEU A 256 20.05 18.87 13.27
N GLU A 257 19.09 19.71 12.86
CA GLU A 257 19.31 21.13 12.57
C GLU A 257 19.79 21.86 13.83
N GLU A 258 19.04 21.76 14.93
CA GLU A 258 19.33 22.54 16.15
C GLU A 258 20.59 22.08 16.86
N PHE A 259 20.75 20.77 17.08
CA PHE A 259 21.97 20.25 17.71
C PHE A 259 23.18 20.31 16.77
N GLY A 260 22.97 20.28 15.45
CA GLY A 260 24.03 20.42 14.46
C GLY A 260 24.67 21.81 14.47
N LYS A 261 23.95 22.87 14.86
CA LYS A 261 24.48 24.25 14.95
C LYS A 261 25.66 24.38 15.91
N LEU A 262 25.72 23.53 16.94
CA LEU A 262 26.81 23.51 17.92
C LEU A 262 28.12 22.97 17.31
N THR A 263 28.04 22.14 16.27
CA THR A 263 29.20 21.52 15.61
C THR A 263 29.55 22.23 14.29
N SER A 264 28.55 22.44 13.43
CA SER A 264 28.74 23.03 12.11
C SER A 264 27.49 23.81 11.69
N PRO A 265 27.50 25.15 11.82
CA PRO A 265 26.42 26.00 11.33
C PRO A 265 26.13 25.80 9.84
N ALA A 266 27.16 25.50 9.04
CA ALA A 266 27.02 25.23 7.61
C ALA A 266 26.25 23.92 7.34
N ALA A 267 26.57 22.84 8.06
CA ALA A 267 25.82 21.59 7.93
C ALA A 267 24.37 21.73 8.45
N ALA A 268 24.17 22.49 9.53
CA ALA A 268 22.83 22.79 10.04
C ALA A 268 21.97 23.56 9.02
N ALA A 269 22.55 24.54 8.31
CA ALA A 269 21.85 25.25 7.23
C ALA A 269 21.48 24.32 6.05
N GLN A 270 22.31 23.33 5.74
CA GLN A 270 21.96 22.30 4.76
C GLN A 270 20.77 21.45 5.24
N ILE A 271 20.77 21.04 6.51
CA ILE A 271 19.67 20.26 7.11
C ILE A 271 18.36 21.07 7.13
N GLU A 272 18.42 22.37 7.42
CA GLU A 272 17.27 23.26 7.31
C GLU A 272 16.68 23.27 5.89
N SER A 273 17.53 23.41 4.86
CA SER A 273 17.11 23.34 3.45
C SER A 273 16.44 22.01 3.12
N LEU A 274 17.00 20.89 3.60
CA LEU A 274 16.42 19.55 3.41
C LEU A 274 15.05 19.44 4.08
N ARG A 275 14.86 20.02 5.27
CA ARG A 275 13.57 20.05 5.98
C ARG A 275 12.50 20.78 5.17
N TYR A 276 12.81 21.94 4.60
CA TYR A 276 11.85 22.67 3.75
C TYR A 276 11.51 21.92 2.45
N ARG A 277 12.50 21.27 1.83
CA ARG A 277 12.24 20.38 0.68
C ARG A 277 11.32 19.22 1.07
N PHE A 278 11.55 18.64 2.23
CA PHE A 278 10.75 17.52 2.72
C PHE A 278 9.28 17.91 3.01
N TYR A 279 9.01 19.13 3.49
CA TYR A 279 7.62 19.64 3.60
C TYR A 279 6.87 19.67 2.27
N ALA A 280 7.58 19.83 1.15
CA ALA A 280 6.93 19.77 -0.17
C ALA A 280 6.43 18.36 -0.49
N ILE A 281 7.15 17.32 -0.06
CA ILE A 281 6.76 15.91 -0.21
C ILE A 281 5.51 15.63 0.63
N GLU A 282 5.51 15.99 1.92
CA GLU A 282 4.34 15.82 2.79
C GLU A 282 3.11 16.54 2.21
N ARG A 283 3.28 17.80 1.80
CA ARG A 283 2.19 18.58 1.20
C ARG A 283 1.63 17.90 -0.05
N ALA A 284 2.48 17.29 -0.88
CA ALA A 284 2.03 16.58 -2.07
C ALA A 284 1.23 15.31 -1.71
N LEU A 285 1.66 14.56 -0.70
CA LEU A 285 0.94 13.39 -0.17
C LEU A 285 -0.45 13.78 0.35
N LEU A 286 -0.52 14.80 1.21
CA LEU A 286 -1.80 15.30 1.75
C LEU A 286 -2.72 15.82 0.65
N ALA A 287 -2.18 16.56 -0.32
CA ALA A 287 -2.97 17.03 -1.45
C ALA A 287 -3.55 15.86 -2.26
N ARG A 288 -2.76 14.81 -2.51
CA ARG A 288 -3.22 13.59 -3.19
C ARG A 288 -4.33 12.89 -2.41
N GLN A 289 -4.17 12.73 -1.11
CA GLN A 289 -5.20 12.12 -0.27
C GLN A 289 -6.52 12.91 -0.32
N SER A 290 -6.43 14.23 -0.18
CA SER A 290 -7.61 15.10 -0.26
C SER A 290 -8.32 14.99 -1.61
N ARG A 291 -7.56 14.97 -2.72
CA ARG A 291 -8.13 14.75 -4.07
C ARG A 291 -8.85 13.41 -4.18
N GLN A 292 -8.21 12.33 -3.75
CA GLN A 292 -8.81 11.00 -3.78
C GLN A 292 -10.10 10.94 -2.95
N GLN A 293 -10.11 11.49 -1.74
CA GLN A 293 -11.30 11.52 -0.88
C GLN A 293 -12.45 12.31 -1.50
N ARG A 294 -12.17 13.44 -2.14
CA ARG A 294 -13.20 14.29 -2.80
C ARG A 294 -13.92 13.56 -3.92
N ILE A 295 -13.19 12.84 -4.77
CA ILE A 295 -13.79 12.15 -5.93
C ILE A 295 -14.28 10.73 -5.58
N ALA A 296 -13.74 10.08 -4.55
CA ALA A 296 -14.12 8.72 -4.17
C ALA A 296 -15.62 8.57 -3.88
N ARG A 297 -16.23 9.59 -3.25
CA ARG A 297 -17.66 9.62 -2.88
C ARG A 297 -18.59 10.01 -4.03
N ALA A 298 -18.07 10.57 -5.11
CA ALA A 298 -18.88 10.98 -6.25
C ALA A 298 -19.38 9.77 -7.05
N ARG A 299 -20.65 9.80 -7.45
CA ARG A 299 -21.32 8.71 -8.19
C ARG A 299 -21.99 9.20 -9.46
N LEU A 300 -22.53 10.42 -9.46
CA LEU A 300 -23.24 11.00 -10.58
C LEU A 300 -22.51 12.24 -11.10
N TYR A 301 -22.06 12.15 -12.34
CA TYR A 301 -21.27 13.15 -13.03
C TYR A 301 -22.06 13.69 -14.24
N LEU A 302 -22.28 14.99 -14.31
CA LEU A 302 -22.97 15.64 -15.43
C LEU A 302 -21.99 16.35 -16.36
N LEU A 303 -22.01 16.01 -17.65
CA LEU A 303 -21.37 16.78 -18.71
C LEU A 303 -22.37 17.82 -19.22
N LEU A 304 -22.18 19.06 -18.79
CA LEU A 304 -23.05 20.20 -19.08
C LEU A 304 -22.58 20.92 -20.35
N THR A 305 -23.49 21.10 -21.30
CA THR A 305 -23.26 21.89 -22.52
C THR A 305 -24.55 22.59 -22.96
N ASP A 306 -24.43 23.87 -23.28
CA ASP A 306 -25.52 24.78 -23.66
C ASP A 306 -26.33 24.23 -24.84
N ARG A 307 -25.65 23.60 -25.82
CA ARG A 307 -26.28 23.05 -27.02
C ARG A 307 -27.35 21.98 -26.75
N LEU A 308 -27.26 21.28 -25.61
CA LEU A 308 -28.19 20.22 -25.23
C LEU A 308 -29.23 20.70 -24.22
N CYS A 309 -29.20 21.98 -23.82
CA CYS A 309 -30.05 22.54 -22.79
C CYS A 309 -31.16 23.39 -23.43
N PRO A 310 -32.32 22.83 -23.83
CA PRO A 310 -33.41 23.61 -24.43
C PRO A 310 -33.94 24.70 -23.49
N GLN A 311 -33.80 24.49 -22.17
CA GLN A 311 -34.20 25.43 -21.12
C GLN A 311 -33.08 26.42 -20.75
N GLY A 312 -31.93 26.34 -21.42
CA GLY A 312 -30.71 27.07 -21.10
C GLY A 312 -29.84 26.38 -20.05
N LEU A 313 -28.53 26.67 -20.11
CA LEU A 313 -27.52 26.05 -19.23
C LEU A 313 -27.77 26.30 -17.73
N GLY A 314 -28.28 27.48 -17.36
CA GLY A 314 -28.50 27.86 -15.96
C GLY A 314 -29.58 27.03 -15.26
N PRO A 315 -30.82 26.96 -15.81
CA PRO A 315 -31.86 26.09 -15.26
C PRO A 315 -31.45 24.62 -15.15
N VAL A 316 -30.76 24.08 -16.18
CA VAL A 316 -30.26 22.70 -16.14
C VAL A 316 -29.24 22.49 -15.03
N ALA A 317 -28.24 23.38 -14.91
CA ALA A 317 -27.22 23.26 -13.87
C ALA A 317 -27.83 23.29 -12.46
N ARG A 318 -28.74 24.26 -12.20
CA ARG A 318 -29.42 24.37 -10.90
C ARG A 318 -30.34 23.19 -10.62
N GLY A 319 -31.05 22.70 -11.63
CA GLY A 319 -31.89 21.50 -11.51
C GLY A 319 -31.05 20.27 -11.18
N ALA A 320 -29.94 20.05 -11.88
CA ALA A 320 -29.03 18.95 -11.58
C ALA A 320 -28.45 19.03 -10.15
N ILE A 321 -28.08 20.23 -9.69
CA ILE A 321 -27.66 20.44 -8.30
C ILE A 321 -28.76 20.04 -7.32
N ALA A 322 -30.00 20.51 -7.54
CA ALA A 322 -31.14 20.17 -6.70
C ALA A 322 -31.47 18.67 -6.70
N GLY A 323 -31.23 17.99 -7.82
CA GLY A 323 -31.40 16.54 -7.95
C GLY A 323 -30.25 15.69 -7.40
N GLY A 324 -29.19 16.31 -6.84
CA GLY A 324 -28.11 15.60 -6.15
C GLY A 324 -26.98 15.10 -7.06
N VAL A 325 -26.63 15.85 -8.12
CA VAL A 325 -25.39 15.61 -8.88
C VAL A 325 -24.16 15.87 -8.00
N ASP A 326 -23.11 15.04 -8.11
CA ASP A 326 -21.87 15.22 -7.33
C ASP A 326 -20.82 16.05 -8.09
N VAL A 327 -20.81 15.93 -9.43
CA VAL A 327 -19.83 16.59 -10.31
C VAL A 327 -20.53 17.21 -11.51
N ILE A 328 -20.22 18.47 -11.81
CA ILE A 328 -20.58 19.13 -13.06
C ILE A 328 -19.31 19.42 -13.85
N GLN A 329 -19.24 18.93 -15.07
CA GLN A 329 -18.22 19.30 -16.04
C GLN A 329 -18.79 20.28 -17.06
N LEU A 330 -18.20 21.47 -17.15
CA LEU A 330 -18.52 22.40 -18.21
C LEU A 330 -17.80 21.98 -19.49
N ARG A 331 -18.57 21.55 -20.49
CA ARG A 331 -18.08 21.00 -21.76
C ARG A 331 -18.52 21.83 -22.95
N GLU A 332 -17.98 23.03 -23.05
CA GLU A 332 -18.16 23.91 -24.20
C GLU A 332 -16.97 23.81 -25.15
N LYS A 333 -17.09 23.12 -26.29
CA LYS A 333 -15.99 22.98 -27.26
C LYS A 333 -15.96 24.10 -28.32
N GLU A 334 -17.13 24.55 -28.77
CA GLU A 334 -17.26 25.40 -29.96
C GLU A 334 -17.55 26.89 -29.63
N VAL A 335 -17.23 27.33 -28.41
CA VAL A 335 -17.42 28.75 -28.01
C VAL A 335 -16.10 29.49 -27.89
N ALA A 336 -16.14 30.81 -28.04
CA ALA A 336 -14.98 31.67 -27.79
C ALA A 336 -14.59 31.67 -26.30
N ASP A 337 -13.30 31.81 -26.00
CA ASP A 337 -12.76 31.74 -24.63
C ASP A 337 -13.38 32.76 -23.68
N ARG A 338 -13.68 33.99 -24.15
CA ARG A 338 -14.39 34.98 -23.33
C ARG A 338 -15.76 34.50 -22.88
N ARG A 339 -16.50 33.78 -23.74
CA ARG A 339 -17.81 33.21 -23.39
C ARG A 339 -17.64 32.00 -22.46
N ARG A 340 -16.69 31.11 -22.77
CA ARG A 340 -16.34 29.95 -21.94
C ARG A 340 -16.00 30.37 -20.50
N MET A 341 -15.16 31.39 -20.35
CA MET A 341 -14.76 31.94 -19.05
C MET A 341 -15.95 32.50 -18.26
N ARG A 342 -16.87 33.23 -18.92
CA ARG A 342 -18.09 33.73 -18.26
C ARG A 342 -18.98 32.59 -17.78
N LEU A 343 -19.21 31.58 -18.62
CA LEU A 343 -19.99 30.41 -18.25
C LEU A 343 -19.32 29.64 -17.10
N ALA A 344 -18.01 29.42 -17.17
CA ALA A 344 -17.25 28.74 -16.13
C ALA A 344 -17.36 29.43 -14.77
N ARG A 345 -17.30 30.76 -14.72
CA ARG A 345 -17.50 31.53 -13.48
C ARG A 345 -18.92 31.41 -12.91
N LEU A 346 -19.94 31.47 -13.78
CA LEU A 346 -21.33 31.29 -13.35
C LEU A 346 -21.57 29.88 -12.78
N VAL A 347 -21.09 28.84 -13.47
CA VAL A 347 -21.22 27.46 -12.99
C VAL A 347 -20.43 27.26 -11.69
N ARG A 348 -19.23 27.84 -11.57
CA ARG A 348 -18.42 27.80 -10.33
C ARG A 348 -19.15 28.39 -9.13
N GLU A 349 -19.87 29.49 -9.32
CA GLU A 349 -20.67 30.11 -8.28
C GLU A 349 -21.73 29.14 -7.75
N TRP A 350 -22.50 28.53 -8.65
CA TRP A 350 -23.56 27.59 -8.28
C TRP A 350 -23.01 26.31 -7.64
N THR A 351 -21.94 25.74 -8.21
CA THR A 351 -21.36 24.51 -7.68
C THR A 351 -20.71 24.71 -6.32
N ARG A 352 -20.01 25.84 -6.11
CA ARG A 352 -19.39 26.18 -4.82
C ARG A 352 -20.42 26.32 -3.71
N ALA A 353 -21.53 27.03 -3.99
CA ALA A 353 -22.59 27.21 -3.01
C ALA A 353 -23.24 25.88 -2.57
N ALA A 354 -23.25 24.88 -3.47
CA ALA A 354 -23.86 23.58 -3.22
C ALA A 354 -22.88 22.46 -2.83
N GLY A 355 -21.57 22.74 -2.74
CA GLY A 355 -20.55 21.72 -2.47
C GLY A 355 -20.35 20.70 -3.61
N VAL A 356 -20.81 21.02 -4.83
CA VAL A 356 -20.66 20.19 -6.03
C VAL A 356 -19.30 20.47 -6.67
N LEU A 357 -18.64 19.44 -7.21
CA LEU A 357 -17.35 19.60 -7.88
C LEU A 357 -17.54 20.20 -9.29
N LEU A 358 -16.80 21.26 -9.61
CA LEU A 358 -16.72 21.79 -10.97
C LEU A 358 -15.46 21.28 -11.67
N ILE A 359 -15.64 20.63 -12.82
CA ILE A 359 -14.56 20.23 -13.72
C ILE A 359 -14.64 21.02 -15.03
N ILE A 360 -13.51 21.48 -15.54
CA ILE A 360 -13.44 22.08 -16.88
C ILE A 360 -12.95 21.03 -17.88
N ASN A 361 -13.61 20.93 -19.03
CA ASN A 361 -13.22 20.01 -20.09
C ASN A 361 -12.06 20.60 -20.91
N ASP A 362 -11.02 19.81 -21.18
CA ASP A 362 -9.85 20.02 -22.05
C ASP A 362 -8.95 21.25 -21.73
N ARG A 363 -9.36 22.14 -20.82
CA ARG A 363 -8.73 23.47 -20.62
C ARG A 363 -8.19 23.69 -19.20
N PRO A 364 -6.97 23.20 -18.89
CA PRO A 364 -6.32 23.41 -17.59
C PRO A 364 -6.15 24.88 -17.21
N ASP A 365 -5.86 25.73 -18.20
CA ASP A 365 -5.70 27.18 -18.04
C ASP A 365 -6.99 27.84 -17.54
N ILE A 366 -8.13 27.50 -18.14
CA ILE A 366 -9.43 28.01 -17.70
C ILE A 366 -9.79 27.45 -16.32
N ALA A 367 -9.52 26.17 -16.08
CA ALA A 367 -9.74 25.54 -14.77
C ALA A 367 -9.03 26.31 -13.65
N ALA A 368 -7.75 26.64 -13.84
CA ALA A 368 -6.96 27.42 -12.90
C ALA A 368 -7.51 28.86 -12.72
N LEU A 369 -7.86 29.54 -13.81
CA LEU A 369 -8.34 30.92 -13.78
C LEU A 369 -9.72 31.10 -13.11
N VAL A 370 -10.55 30.07 -13.05
CA VAL A 370 -11.86 30.10 -12.37
C VAL A 370 -11.88 29.37 -11.04
N ASP A 371 -10.74 28.86 -10.58
CA ASP A 371 -10.65 28.07 -9.34
C ASP A 371 -11.62 26.87 -9.37
N ALA A 372 -11.61 26.16 -10.51
CA ALA A 372 -12.35 24.91 -10.68
C ALA A 372 -11.74 23.81 -9.81
N ASP A 373 -12.55 22.82 -9.45
CA ASP A 373 -12.11 21.69 -8.65
C ASP A 373 -11.18 20.75 -9.44
N GLY A 374 -11.19 20.82 -10.77
CA GLY A 374 -10.32 20.05 -11.63
C GLY A 374 -10.50 20.28 -13.13
N VAL A 375 -9.79 19.48 -13.91
CA VAL A 375 -9.85 19.39 -15.37
C VAL A 375 -10.10 17.95 -15.80
N HIS A 376 -10.76 17.75 -16.93
CA HIS A 376 -10.89 16.44 -17.57
C HIS A 376 -10.29 16.49 -18.98
N LEU A 377 -9.47 15.50 -19.31
CA LEU A 377 -8.66 15.45 -20.52
C LEU A 377 -9.06 14.24 -21.37
N GLY A 378 -9.11 14.46 -22.68
CA GLY A 378 -9.16 13.42 -23.70
C GLY A 378 -7.77 12.93 -24.09
N GLN A 379 -7.74 11.98 -25.03
CA GLN A 379 -6.51 11.33 -25.51
C GLN A 379 -5.66 12.24 -26.39
N ASP A 380 -6.28 13.24 -27.03
CA ASP A 380 -5.63 14.18 -27.95
C ASP A 380 -5.37 15.56 -27.29
N ASP A 381 -5.64 15.67 -25.99
CA ASP A 381 -5.43 16.89 -25.21
C ASP A 381 -4.03 16.90 -24.57
N MET A 382 -3.75 17.96 -23.81
CA MET A 382 -2.53 18.08 -22.99
C MET A 382 -2.35 16.86 -22.08
N ASP A 383 -1.10 16.42 -21.87
CA ASP A 383 -0.84 15.28 -20.99
C ASP A 383 -1.10 15.62 -19.51
N VAL A 384 -1.21 14.59 -18.66
CA VAL A 384 -1.51 14.76 -17.23
C VAL A 384 -0.43 15.56 -16.50
N ALA A 385 0.85 15.39 -16.87
CA ALA A 385 1.98 16.03 -16.20
C ALA A 385 2.03 17.54 -16.52
N GLU A 386 1.74 17.92 -17.77
CA GLU A 386 1.58 19.29 -18.25
C GLU A 386 0.36 19.96 -17.62
N ALA A 387 -0.79 19.29 -17.62
CA ALA A 387 -1.99 19.81 -16.98
C ALA A 387 -1.73 20.04 -15.47
N ARG A 388 -1.05 19.10 -14.80
CA ARG A 388 -0.67 19.20 -13.38
C ARG A 388 0.20 20.42 -13.10
N ARG A 389 1.11 20.79 -14.01
CA ARG A 389 1.92 22.02 -13.90
C ARG A 389 1.06 23.29 -13.92
N ILE A 390 -0.06 23.28 -14.64
CA ILE A 390 -0.97 24.43 -14.75
C ILE A 390 -1.94 24.51 -13.58
N VAL A 391 -2.65 23.41 -13.28
CA VAL A 391 -3.71 23.39 -12.25
C VAL A 391 -3.19 23.16 -10.84
N GLY A 392 -1.91 22.80 -10.70
CA GLY A 392 -1.25 22.56 -9.43
C GLY A 392 -1.66 21.24 -8.76
N SER A 393 -1.15 21.04 -7.54
CA SER A 393 -1.30 19.79 -6.81
C SER A 393 -2.67 19.58 -6.17
N ARG A 394 -3.58 20.56 -6.15
CA ARG A 394 -4.89 20.42 -5.46
C ARG A 394 -6.05 20.08 -6.38
N ALA A 395 -5.96 20.46 -7.65
CA ALA A 395 -7.02 20.24 -8.63
C ALA A 395 -7.09 18.77 -9.06
N LEU A 396 -8.28 18.25 -9.29
CA LEU A 396 -8.49 16.91 -9.83
C LEU A 396 -8.11 16.88 -11.32
N ILE A 397 -7.52 15.79 -11.77
CA ILE A 397 -7.31 15.52 -13.20
C ILE A 397 -7.98 14.20 -13.56
N GLY A 398 -9.00 14.27 -14.41
CA GLY A 398 -9.64 13.09 -14.97
C GLY A 398 -9.19 12.82 -16.40
N VAL A 399 -9.15 11.55 -16.80
CA VAL A 399 -8.78 11.16 -18.17
C VAL A 399 -9.86 10.27 -18.78
N SER A 400 -10.30 10.57 -20.00
CA SER A 400 -11.17 9.70 -20.79
C SER A 400 -10.37 8.55 -21.40
N THR A 401 -10.82 7.31 -21.22
CA THR A 401 -10.14 6.09 -21.67
C THR A 401 -11.12 5.19 -22.41
N ARG A 402 -10.64 4.46 -23.42
CA ARG A 402 -11.46 3.62 -24.31
C ARG A 402 -11.13 2.12 -24.20
N ASN A 403 -10.03 1.78 -23.55
CA ASN A 403 -9.60 0.40 -23.33
C ASN A 403 -8.73 0.31 -22.06
N LEU A 404 -8.37 -0.92 -21.68
CA LEU A 404 -7.66 -1.16 -20.42
C LEU A 404 -6.21 -0.67 -20.44
N GLU A 405 -5.58 -0.63 -21.60
CA GLU A 405 -4.23 -0.10 -21.78
C GLU A 405 -4.19 1.40 -21.47
N GLN A 406 -5.06 2.19 -22.11
CA GLN A 406 -5.20 3.63 -21.83
C GLN A 406 -5.54 3.91 -20.36
N ALA A 407 -6.35 3.05 -19.72
CA ALA A 407 -6.64 3.19 -18.29
C ALA A 407 -5.39 3.01 -17.43
N ARG A 408 -4.54 2.02 -17.72
CA ARG A 408 -3.28 1.80 -17.01
C ARG A 408 -2.30 2.94 -17.24
N GLU A 409 -2.17 3.41 -18.48
CA GLU A 409 -1.34 4.57 -18.82
C GLU A 409 -1.80 5.82 -18.07
N ALA A 410 -3.10 6.10 -18.01
CA ALA A 410 -3.64 7.23 -17.28
C ALA A 410 -3.38 7.13 -15.76
N VAL A 411 -3.48 5.92 -15.18
CA VAL A 411 -3.12 5.67 -13.77
C VAL A 411 -1.64 5.99 -13.54
N LEU A 412 -0.75 5.48 -14.40
CA LEU A 412 0.70 5.72 -14.32
C LEU A 412 1.07 7.20 -14.53
N ALA A 413 0.33 7.90 -15.40
CA ALA A 413 0.49 9.33 -15.61
C ALA A 413 0.00 10.19 -14.43
N GLY A 414 -0.64 9.59 -13.42
CA GLY A 414 -1.08 10.26 -12.21
C GLY A 414 -2.48 10.88 -12.28
N ALA A 415 -3.37 10.33 -13.12
CA ALA A 415 -4.78 10.69 -13.11
C ALA A 415 -5.43 10.45 -11.74
N ASP A 416 -6.35 11.33 -11.34
CA ASP A 416 -7.09 11.19 -10.08
C ASP A 416 -8.37 10.36 -10.25
N TYR A 417 -8.93 10.33 -11.47
CA TYR A 417 -10.09 9.49 -11.83
C TYR A 417 -10.17 9.25 -13.35
N LEU A 418 -10.98 8.27 -13.78
CA LEU A 418 -11.13 7.92 -15.20
C LEU A 418 -12.56 8.07 -15.71
N GLY A 419 -12.71 8.37 -17.00
CA GLY A 419 -13.96 8.23 -17.76
C GLY A 419 -13.88 7.00 -18.65
N VAL A 420 -14.62 5.94 -18.32
CA VAL A 420 -14.59 4.63 -18.98
C VAL A 420 -15.70 4.56 -20.02
N GLY A 421 -15.35 4.69 -21.30
CA GLY A 421 -16.35 4.63 -22.36
C GLY A 421 -15.83 5.03 -23.76
N PRO A 422 -16.72 5.17 -24.75
CA PRO A 422 -18.19 5.14 -24.63
C PRO A 422 -18.76 3.74 -24.31
N VAL A 423 -19.77 3.69 -23.45
CA VAL A 423 -20.44 2.43 -23.03
C VAL A 423 -21.60 2.05 -23.93
N PHE A 424 -22.39 3.03 -24.39
CA PHE A 424 -23.50 2.87 -25.34
C PHE A 424 -23.27 3.72 -26.58
N PRO A 425 -23.74 3.30 -27.77
CA PRO A 425 -23.63 4.12 -28.98
C PRO A 425 -24.29 5.48 -28.74
N SER A 426 -23.71 6.54 -29.29
CA SER A 426 -24.35 7.86 -29.27
C SER A 426 -24.36 8.43 -30.67
N GLU A 427 -25.43 9.13 -31.03
CA GLU A 427 -25.56 9.85 -32.30
C GLU A 427 -24.47 10.93 -32.47
N THR A 428 -23.84 11.36 -31.36
CA THR A 428 -22.91 12.50 -31.34
C THR A 428 -21.44 12.20 -31.68
N LYS A 429 -21.02 10.93 -31.82
CA LYS A 429 -19.65 10.55 -32.23
C LYS A 429 -19.61 9.16 -32.86
N SER A 430 -19.17 9.07 -34.13
CA SER A 430 -18.77 7.79 -34.73
C SER A 430 -17.37 7.43 -34.22
N PHE A 431 -17.26 6.40 -33.39
CA PHE A 431 -15.97 5.82 -33.03
C PHE A 431 -15.71 4.60 -33.92
N ALA A 432 -14.48 4.42 -34.38
CA ALA A 432 -14.07 3.23 -35.15
C ALA A 432 -14.08 1.96 -34.28
N GLU A 433 -13.89 2.11 -32.97
CA GLU A 433 -13.97 1.05 -31.97
C GLU A 433 -14.86 1.49 -30.81
N PHE A 434 -15.77 0.60 -30.44
CA PHE A 434 -16.78 0.84 -29.41
C PHE A 434 -16.43 0.00 -28.18
N ALA A 435 -16.03 0.66 -27.09
CA ALA A 435 -15.53 -0.01 -25.90
C ALA A 435 -16.58 -0.89 -25.22
N GLY A 436 -17.81 -0.40 -25.13
CA GLY A 436 -18.98 -1.18 -24.69
C GLY A 436 -18.93 -1.64 -23.24
N LEU A 437 -19.84 -2.55 -22.89
CA LEU A 437 -19.96 -3.11 -21.54
C LEU A 437 -18.79 -4.02 -21.16
N ASP A 438 -18.11 -4.63 -22.14
CA ASP A 438 -16.93 -5.48 -21.87
C ASP A 438 -15.78 -4.67 -21.28
N TYR A 439 -15.59 -3.44 -21.75
CA TYR A 439 -14.60 -2.56 -21.15
C TYR A 439 -14.98 -2.16 -19.72
N VAL A 440 -16.27 -1.94 -19.43
CA VAL A 440 -16.75 -1.67 -18.07
C VAL A 440 -16.45 -2.84 -17.14
N ARG A 441 -16.71 -4.08 -17.58
CA ARG A 441 -16.39 -5.31 -16.82
C ARG A 441 -14.89 -5.43 -16.56
N ALA A 442 -14.07 -5.22 -17.60
CA ALA A 442 -12.63 -5.26 -17.48
C ALA A 442 -12.10 -4.20 -16.49
N ALA A 443 -12.60 -2.96 -16.58
CA ALA A 443 -12.24 -1.88 -15.66
C ALA A 443 -12.65 -2.20 -14.22
N SER A 444 -13.84 -2.76 -14.01
CA SER A 444 -14.33 -3.16 -12.68
C SER A 444 -13.44 -4.19 -12.00
N GLY A 445 -12.81 -5.10 -12.76
CA GLY A 445 -11.95 -6.14 -12.20
C GLY A 445 -10.48 -5.74 -12.01
N SER A 446 -10.05 -4.58 -12.54
CA SER A 446 -8.62 -4.27 -12.66
C SER A 446 -8.21 -2.83 -12.35
N ILE A 447 -9.16 -1.90 -12.20
CA ILE A 447 -8.88 -0.48 -11.93
C ILE A 447 -9.36 -0.10 -10.53
N ALA A 448 -8.41 0.27 -9.67
CA ALA A 448 -8.67 0.73 -8.31
C ALA A 448 -8.99 2.24 -8.23
N LEU A 449 -8.54 3.06 -9.18
CA LEU A 449 -8.87 4.48 -9.22
C LEU A 449 -10.38 4.68 -9.38
N PRO A 450 -10.99 5.72 -8.78
CA PRO A 450 -12.36 6.09 -9.07
C PRO A 450 -12.56 6.27 -10.58
N TRP A 451 -13.60 5.65 -11.14
CA TRP A 451 -13.91 5.74 -12.56
C TRP A 451 -15.41 5.86 -12.77
N PHE A 452 -15.80 6.55 -13.86
CA PHE A 452 -17.18 6.79 -14.24
C PHE A 452 -17.45 6.14 -15.60
N ALA A 453 -18.42 5.23 -15.67
CA ALA A 453 -18.94 4.74 -16.94
C ALA A 453 -19.55 5.92 -17.71
N ILE A 454 -19.18 6.12 -18.97
CA ILE A 454 -19.60 7.28 -19.75
C ILE A 454 -20.00 6.90 -21.17
N GLY A 455 -20.92 7.68 -21.77
CA GLY A 455 -21.29 7.58 -23.17
C GLY A 455 -22.60 6.83 -23.37
N GLY A 456 -23.64 7.57 -23.78
CA GLY A 456 -24.97 7.04 -24.10
C GLY A 456 -25.76 6.49 -22.90
N ILE A 457 -25.33 6.73 -21.67
CA ILE A 457 -26.05 6.25 -20.47
C ILE A 457 -27.31 7.08 -20.22
N THR A 458 -28.43 6.39 -20.00
CA THR A 458 -29.76 6.91 -19.67
C THR A 458 -30.35 6.13 -18.49
N GLY A 459 -31.51 6.57 -17.97
CA GLY A 459 -32.21 5.81 -16.93
C GLY A 459 -32.62 4.40 -17.36
N GLU A 460 -32.89 4.21 -18.66
CA GLU A 460 -33.35 2.94 -19.22
C GLU A 460 -32.24 1.90 -19.33
N ASN A 461 -31.03 2.30 -19.73
CA ASN A 461 -29.89 1.39 -19.91
C ASN A 461 -28.91 1.37 -18.72
N LEU A 462 -29.10 2.23 -17.72
CA LEU A 462 -28.32 2.23 -16.48
C LEU A 462 -28.23 0.85 -15.82
N PRO A 463 -29.30 0.03 -15.70
CA PRO A 463 -29.20 -1.30 -15.10
C PRO A 463 -28.12 -2.18 -15.75
N GLN A 464 -27.95 -2.11 -17.07
CA GLN A 464 -26.93 -2.89 -17.79
C GLN A 464 -25.50 -2.43 -17.44
N ALA A 465 -25.29 -1.13 -17.27
CA ALA A 465 -24.00 -0.60 -16.83
C ALA A 465 -23.69 -1.02 -15.38
N LEU A 466 -24.71 -1.03 -14.50
CA LEU A 466 -24.55 -1.48 -13.10
C LEU A 466 -24.21 -2.97 -13.02
N GLU A 467 -24.88 -3.79 -13.83
CA GLU A 467 -24.62 -5.23 -13.96
C GLU A 467 -23.21 -5.50 -14.48
N ALA A 468 -22.71 -4.67 -15.41
CA ALA A 468 -21.33 -4.73 -15.87
C ALA A 468 -20.27 -4.26 -14.83
N GLY A 469 -20.69 -3.80 -13.65
CA GLY A 469 -19.81 -3.40 -12.56
C GLY A 469 -19.70 -1.89 -12.33
N ALA A 470 -20.40 -1.06 -13.12
CA ALA A 470 -20.42 0.37 -12.87
C ALA A 470 -21.06 0.68 -11.51
N ARG A 471 -20.43 1.59 -10.76
CA ARG A 471 -20.99 2.16 -9.52
C ARG A 471 -21.09 3.68 -9.56
N ARG A 472 -20.48 4.27 -10.58
CA ARG A 472 -20.46 5.70 -10.89
C ARG A 472 -20.69 5.87 -12.39
N ILE A 473 -21.44 6.89 -12.77
CA ILE A 473 -21.78 7.18 -14.16
C ILE A 473 -21.56 8.65 -14.48
N ALA A 474 -21.24 8.91 -15.74
CA ALA A 474 -21.23 10.23 -16.31
C ALA A 474 -22.24 10.32 -17.47
N VAL A 475 -23.15 11.30 -17.37
CA VAL A 475 -24.27 11.50 -18.29
C VAL A 475 -24.24 12.90 -18.88
N SER A 476 -24.90 13.09 -20.03
CA SER A 476 -25.07 14.42 -20.63
C SER A 476 -26.51 14.65 -21.05
N ALA A 477 -26.93 14.10 -22.20
CA ALA A 477 -28.27 14.30 -22.76
C ALA A 477 -29.40 13.89 -21.81
N ALA A 478 -29.22 12.80 -21.04
CA ALA A 478 -30.21 12.30 -20.07
C ALA A 478 -30.65 13.34 -19.02
N VAL A 479 -29.83 14.36 -18.76
CA VAL A 479 -30.17 15.46 -17.85
C VAL A 479 -30.28 16.78 -18.60
N CYS A 480 -29.36 17.08 -19.54
CA CYS A 480 -29.37 18.36 -20.26
C CYS A 480 -30.64 18.56 -21.08
N ALA A 481 -31.11 17.51 -21.76
CA ALA A 481 -32.28 17.57 -22.63
C ALA A 481 -33.59 17.22 -21.89
N ALA A 482 -33.55 16.96 -20.59
CA ALA A 482 -34.73 16.61 -19.82
C ALA A 482 -35.68 17.80 -19.66
N GLY A 483 -36.99 17.52 -19.70
CA GLY A 483 -38.02 18.51 -19.37
C GLY A 483 -37.97 18.94 -17.90
N ASP A 484 -37.52 18.06 -17.00
CA ASP A 484 -37.23 18.35 -15.60
C ASP A 484 -35.84 17.79 -15.23
N PRO A 485 -34.78 18.63 -15.31
CA PRO A 485 -33.41 18.22 -14.97
C PRO A 485 -33.25 17.77 -13.50
N ALA A 486 -34.07 18.30 -12.58
CA ALA A 486 -34.00 17.93 -11.17
C ALA A 486 -34.54 16.52 -10.95
N ALA A 487 -35.73 16.23 -11.47
CA ALA A 487 -36.33 14.90 -11.40
C ALA A 487 -35.46 13.84 -12.12
N ALA A 488 -34.94 14.18 -13.31
CA ALA A 488 -34.06 13.27 -14.06
C ALA A 488 -32.78 12.92 -13.28
N THR A 489 -32.15 13.93 -12.65
CA THR A 489 -30.95 13.74 -11.84
C THR A 489 -31.24 12.92 -10.58
N ALA A 490 -32.34 13.23 -9.88
CA ALA A 490 -32.75 12.51 -8.67
C ALA A 490 -33.06 11.03 -8.96
N GLY A 491 -33.71 10.73 -10.09
CA GLY A 491 -33.97 9.36 -10.53
C GLY A 491 -32.69 8.56 -10.73
N LEU A 492 -31.71 9.12 -11.44
CA LEU A 492 -30.39 8.49 -11.64
C LEU A 492 -29.64 8.31 -10.31
N ARG A 493 -29.68 9.31 -9.42
CA ARG A 493 -29.05 9.26 -8.10
C ARG A 493 -29.64 8.13 -7.24
N SER A 494 -30.96 8.00 -7.22
CA SER A 494 -31.67 6.95 -6.49
C SER A 494 -31.31 5.56 -7.01
N ALA A 495 -31.25 5.38 -8.34
CA ALA A 495 -30.86 4.12 -8.95
C ALA A 495 -29.43 3.70 -8.54
N LEU A 496 -28.49 4.66 -8.51
CA LEU A 496 -27.12 4.41 -8.05
C LEU A 496 -27.04 4.06 -6.56
N ALA A 497 -27.81 4.74 -5.70
CA ALA A 497 -27.75 4.57 -4.25
C ALA A 497 -28.04 3.13 -3.76
N SER A 498 -28.80 2.36 -4.55
CA SER A 498 -29.13 0.95 -4.27
C SER A 498 -27.92 -0.01 -4.29
N GLN A 499 -26.77 0.44 -4.80
CA GLN A 499 -25.56 -0.36 -4.93
C GLN A 499 -24.44 0.25 -4.06
N PRO A 500 -23.73 -0.50 -3.21
CA PRO A 500 -22.59 0.04 -2.49
C PRO A 500 -21.43 0.39 -3.45
N LEU A 501 -20.69 1.45 -3.14
CA LEU A 501 -19.31 1.58 -3.61
C LEU A 501 -18.55 0.46 -2.87
N SER A 502 -17.85 -0.42 -3.60
CA SER A 502 -17.07 -1.59 -3.11
C SER A 502 -16.72 -1.58 -1.61
N GLU A 503 -16.95 -2.71 -0.92
CA GLU A 503 -16.78 -2.94 0.54
C GLU A 503 -15.80 -1.98 1.23
N GLU A 504 -16.33 -0.95 1.90
CA GLU A 504 -15.60 -0.39 3.04
C GLU A 504 -15.45 -1.51 4.07
N PRO A 505 -14.25 -1.81 4.59
CA PRO A 505 -14.14 -2.73 5.70
C PRO A 505 -15.01 -2.19 6.82
N SER A 506 -16.00 -2.98 7.23
CA SER A 506 -16.95 -2.61 8.28
C SER A 506 -16.16 -2.21 9.52
N HIS A 507 -16.15 -0.92 9.85
CA HIS A 507 -15.71 -0.43 11.16
C HIS A 507 -16.76 -0.72 12.24
N ASP A 508 -17.41 -1.88 12.18
CA ASP A 508 -18.09 -2.47 13.33
C ASP A 508 -17.03 -3.18 14.17
N VAL A 509 -16.23 -2.38 14.86
CA VAL A 509 -15.76 -2.82 16.18
C VAL A 509 -16.91 -2.47 17.11
N ALA A 510 -17.86 -3.40 17.22
CA ALA A 510 -18.69 -3.50 18.40
C ALA A 510 -17.73 -3.45 19.59
N ASP A 511 -17.84 -2.40 20.39
CA ASP A 511 -17.11 -2.21 21.64
C ASP A 511 -17.64 -3.22 22.66
N PRO A 512 -16.83 -4.20 23.11
CA PRO A 512 -17.17 -4.98 24.27
C PRO A 512 -16.05 -4.78 25.30
N PHE A 513 -16.33 -3.89 26.24
CA PHE A 513 -15.62 -3.65 27.52
C PHE A 513 -14.54 -2.57 27.55
#